data_AF-A0A526YP40-F1
#
_entry.id   AF-A0A526YP40-F1
#
_cell.length_a   1.000
_cell.length_b   1.000
_cell.length_c   1.000
_cell.angle_alpha   90.00
_cell.angle_beta   90.00
_cell.angle_gamma   90.00
#
_symmetry.space_group_name_H-M   'P 1'
#
loop_
_entity.id
_entity.type
_entity.pdbx_description
1 polymer ?
#
loop_
_entity_poly.entity_id
_entity_poly.type
_entity_poly.pdbx_seq_one_letter_code
_entity_poly.pdbx_strand_id
1 'polypeptide(L)'
;RQDGDGMTRMLVLDRGLTPARTGALAQRLIDIETYRTLAMLGLPLALMLSGRARRIEDRLAQTTLEMKVAETRDNQTLLADLTELAAELEADAASSLYRFGASRAYDGIVRERLEALEEEAVPGYDTWGGFLQRRVAPAMRTCRSVEERQANLSTKLTRATTLLRTWVDVEVEKQNRDLLASMNNRARLQLRLQQTVEGLSVAAVSYYVVGLIGYLAKGASIFGHAVAPEVVTAASVPLAILLVWWGVRRVRRLHSEPAKPAGE
;
A
#
# COMPACT_ATOMS: atom_id res chain seq x y z
N ARG A 1 -28.97 -10.38 -45.94
CA ARG A 1 -27.96 -11.38 -45.51
C ARG A 1 -26.70 -11.05 -46.30
N GLN A 2 -25.53 -11.08 -45.68
CA GLN A 2 -24.27 -10.90 -46.42
C GLN A 2 -24.07 -12.06 -47.40
N ASP A 3 -23.47 -11.78 -48.55
CA ASP A 3 -23.06 -12.80 -49.50
C ASP A 3 -21.75 -13.50 -49.07
N GLY A 4 -21.22 -14.38 -49.92
CA GLY A 4 -19.99 -15.13 -49.65
C GLY A 4 -18.75 -14.25 -49.47
N ASP A 5 -18.78 -13.02 -49.98
CA ASP A 5 -17.70 -12.04 -49.89
C ASP A 5 -17.89 -11.08 -48.71
N GLY A 6 -18.93 -11.28 -47.89
CA GLY A 6 -19.22 -10.45 -46.72
C GLY A 6 -19.94 -9.13 -47.07
N MET A 7 -20.38 -8.95 -48.31
CA MET A 7 -21.05 -7.73 -48.77
C MET A 7 -22.56 -7.79 -48.47
N THR A 8 -23.13 -6.66 -48.04
CA THR A 8 -24.57 -6.52 -47.84
C THR A 8 -25.19 -5.86 -49.06
N ARG A 9 -26.05 -6.59 -49.78
CA ARG A 9 -26.81 -6.05 -50.91
C ARG A 9 -28.03 -5.28 -50.40
N MET A 10 -28.17 -4.04 -50.87
CA MET A 10 -29.30 -3.17 -50.57
C MET A 10 -30.01 -2.80 -51.88
N LEU A 11 -31.33 -2.89 -51.90
CA LEU A 11 -32.16 -2.46 -53.03
C LEU A 11 -32.88 -1.17 -52.64
N VAL A 12 -32.66 -0.11 -53.41
CA VAL A 12 -33.35 1.17 -53.23
C VAL A 12 -34.36 1.31 -54.35
N LEU A 13 -35.64 1.41 -53.99
CA LEU A 13 -36.73 1.68 -54.93
C LEU A 13 -37.06 3.17 -54.86
N ASP A 14 -36.56 3.92 -55.83
CA ASP A 14 -36.82 5.35 -55.93
C ASP A 14 -38.27 5.61 -56.40
N ARG A 15 -39.01 6.45 -55.66
CA ARG A 15 -40.39 6.86 -55.95
C ARG A 15 -40.51 8.38 -56.22
N GLY A 16 -39.47 9.00 -56.78
CA GLY A 16 -39.48 10.41 -57.17
C GLY A 16 -38.53 11.29 -56.37
N LEU A 17 -37.43 10.72 -55.85
CA LEU A 17 -36.35 11.48 -55.23
C LEU A 17 -35.58 12.28 -56.29
N THR A 18 -35.06 13.44 -55.86
CA THR A 18 -34.12 14.19 -56.69
C THR A 18 -32.75 13.49 -56.69
N PRO A 19 -31.91 13.66 -57.74
CA PRO A 19 -30.58 13.04 -57.78
C PRO A 19 -29.72 13.32 -56.55
N ALA A 20 -29.81 14.53 -55.98
CA ALA A 20 -29.10 14.90 -54.75
C ALA A 20 -29.61 14.12 -53.52
N ARG A 21 -30.93 13.93 -53.39
CA ARG A 21 -31.52 13.12 -52.31
C ARG A 21 -31.18 11.63 -52.47
N THR A 22 -31.21 11.11 -53.69
CA THR A 22 -30.80 9.73 -53.98
C THR A 22 -29.34 9.49 -53.62
N GLY A 23 -28.44 10.43 -53.95
CA GLY A 23 -27.03 10.38 -53.56
C GLY A 23 -26.83 10.43 -52.05
N ALA A 24 -27.52 11.34 -51.35
CA ALA A 24 -27.45 11.45 -49.89
C ALA A 24 -27.99 10.18 -49.18
N LEU A 25 -29.08 9.60 -49.68
CA LEU A 25 -29.62 8.34 -49.19
C LEU A 25 -28.62 7.21 -49.41
N ALA A 26 -28.09 7.04 -50.63
CA ALA A 26 -27.11 6.01 -50.93
C ALA A 26 -25.86 6.11 -50.03
N GLN A 27 -25.32 7.32 -49.85
CA GLN A 27 -24.19 7.54 -48.94
C GLN A 27 -24.54 7.14 -47.50
N ARG A 28 -25.73 7.51 -47.01
CA ARG A 28 -26.18 7.16 -45.66
C ARG A 28 -26.32 5.66 -45.46
N LEU A 29 -26.85 4.94 -46.44
CA LEU A 29 -26.94 3.49 -46.42
C LEU A 29 -25.54 2.83 -46.37
N ILE A 30 -24.59 3.35 -47.15
CA ILE A 30 -23.19 2.88 -47.16
C ILE A 30 -22.51 3.17 -45.82
N ASP A 31 -22.69 4.38 -45.28
CA ASP A 31 -22.17 4.78 -43.97
C ASP A 31 -22.67 3.83 -42.87
N ILE A 32 -23.97 3.51 -42.86
CA ILE A 32 -24.56 2.61 -41.87
C ILE A 32 -23.85 1.25 -41.90
N GLU A 33 -23.70 0.63 -43.06
CA GLU A 33 -23.06 -0.69 -43.14
C GLU A 33 -21.57 -0.64 -42.79
N THR A 34 -20.87 0.40 -43.27
CA THR A 34 -19.45 0.61 -42.98
C THR A 34 -19.22 0.78 -41.48
N TYR A 35 -19.89 1.74 -40.86
CA TYR A 35 -19.69 2.03 -39.44
C TYR A 35 -20.26 0.94 -38.53
N ARG A 36 -21.32 0.23 -38.94
CA ARG A 36 -21.82 -0.93 -38.18
C ARG A 36 -20.76 -2.02 -38.07
N THR A 37 -20.07 -2.34 -39.17
CA THR A 37 -19.03 -3.38 -39.14
C THR A 37 -17.82 -2.92 -38.31
N LEU A 38 -17.41 -1.66 -38.44
CA LEU A 38 -16.34 -1.08 -37.62
C LEU A 38 -16.69 -1.04 -36.13
N ALA A 39 -17.92 -0.70 -35.78
CA ALA A 39 -18.39 -0.70 -34.40
C ALA A 39 -18.23 -2.08 -33.75
N MET A 40 -18.50 -3.16 -34.50
CA MET A 40 -18.40 -4.53 -34.01
C MET A 40 -16.98 -5.02 -33.75
N LEU A 41 -15.94 -4.32 -34.21
CA LEU A 41 -14.54 -4.70 -34.00
C LEU A 41 -14.06 -4.60 -32.55
N GLY A 42 -14.86 -4.01 -31.66
CA GLY A 42 -14.59 -3.98 -30.21
C GLY A 42 -14.98 -5.27 -29.49
N LEU A 43 -15.96 -6.03 -30.01
CA LEU A 43 -16.50 -7.20 -29.31
C LEU A 43 -15.46 -8.31 -29.05
N PRO A 44 -14.63 -8.72 -30.04
CA PRO A 44 -13.63 -9.77 -29.78
C PRO A 44 -12.64 -9.38 -28.69
N LEU A 45 -12.23 -8.11 -28.68
CA LEU A 45 -11.35 -7.56 -27.66
C LEU A 45 -12.02 -7.57 -26.28
N ALA A 46 -13.30 -7.17 -26.20
CA ALA A 46 -14.07 -7.21 -24.96
C ALA A 46 -14.19 -8.62 -24.39
N LEU A 47 -14.44 -9.64 -25.23
CA LEU A 47 -14.54 -11.02 -24.79
C LEU A 47 -13.22 -11.56 -24.24
N MET A 48 -12.09 -11.23 -24.89
CA MET A 48 -10.76 -11.60 -24.39
C MET A 48 -10.46 -10.93 -23.04
N LEU A 49 -10.67 -9.61 -22.94
CA LEU A 49 -10.40 -8.84 -21.73
C LEU A 49 -11.34 -9.21 -20.57
N SER A 50 -12.57 -9.64 -20.87
CA SER A 50 -13.50 -10.15 -19.85
C SER A 50 -12.92 -11.32 -19.05
N GLY A 51 -12.19 -12.22 -19.73
CA GLY A 51 -11.51 -13.35 -19.11
C GLY A 51 -10.35 -12.92 -18.23
N ARG A 52 -9.50 -12.01 -18.73
CA ARG A 52 -8.37 -11.46 -17.96
C ARG A 52 -8.84 -10.68 -16.74
N ALA A 53 -9.85 -9.83 -16.89
CA ALA A 53 -10.47 -9.09 -15.79
C ALA A 53 -11.04 -10.01 -14.72
N ARG A 54 -11.64 -11.15 -15.09
CA ARG A 54 -12.10 -12.15 -14.12
C ARG A 54 -10.94 -12.77 -13.33
N ARG A 55 -9.86 -13.16 -13.99
CA ARG A 55 -8.67 -13.70 -13.31
C ARG A 55 -8.09 -12.69 -12.31
N ILE A 56 -8.00 -11.41 -12.70
CA ILE A 56 -7.51 -10.34 -11.83
C ILE A 56 -8.44 -10.16 -10.61
N GLU A 57 -9.76 -10.18 -10.82
CA GLU A 57 -10.75 -10.09 -9.74
C GLU A 57 -10.64 -11.27 -8.75
N ASP A 58 -10.52 -12.49 -9.25
CA ASP A 58 -10.37 -13.69 -8.44
C ASP A 58 -9.07 -13.64 -7.61
N ARG A 59 -7.96 -13.22 -8.23
CA ARG A 59 -6.68 -13.07 -7.52
C ARG A 59 -6.71 -11.95 -6.48
N LEU A 60 -7.33 -10.81 -6.79
CA LEU A 60 -7.53 -9.74 -5.82
C LEU A 60 -8.34 -10.22 -4.61
N ALA A 61 -9.41 -10.98 -4.84
CA ALA A 61 -10.22 -11.54 -3.75
C ALA A 61 -9.40 -12.50 -2.87
N GLN A 62 -8.58 -13.36 -3.49
CA GLN A 62 -7.66 -14.25 -2.78
C GLN A 62 -6.64 -13.45 -1.94
N THR A 63 -5.94 -12.48 -2.53
CA THR A 63 -4.94 -11.67 -1.84
C THR A 63 -5.55 -10.88 -0.68
N THR A 64 -6.76 -10.34 -0.86
CA THR A 64 -7.48 -9.61 0.21
C THR A 64 -7.86 -10.56 1.36
N LEU A 65 -8.22 -11.81 1.08
CA LEU A 65 -8.47 -12.81 2.13
C LEU A 65 -7.19 -13.17 2.88
N GLU A 66 -6.08 -13.32 2.17
CA GLU A 66 -4.77 -13.60 2.76
C GLU A 66 -4.31 -12.45 3.67
N MET A 67 -4.54 -11.19 3.29
CA MET A 67 -4.28 -10.02 4.14
C MET A 67 -5.01 -10.07 5.49
N LYS A 68 -6.21 -10.69 5.55
CA LYS A 68 -6.99 -10.81 6.79
C LYS A 68 -6.44 -11.90 7.72
N VAL A 69 -5.86 -12.96 7.15
CA VAL A 69 -5.41 -14.16 7.89
C VAL A 69 -3.94 -14.05 8.28
N ALA A 70 -3.16 -13.23 7.59
CA ALA A 70 -1.71 -13.21 7.72
C ALA A 70 -1.22 -12.55 9.02
N GLU A 71 -0.93 -13.38 10.03
CA GLU A 71 0.25 -13.20 10.89
C GLU A 71 1.52 -13.82 10.24
N THR A 72 1.38 -14.59 9.14
CA THR A 72 2.40 -15.56 8.68
C THR A 72 2.94 -15.36 7.25
N ARG A 73 2.33 -14.50 6.42
CA ARG A 73 2.78 -14.27 5.03
C ARG A 73 3.51 -12.95 4.92
N ASP A 74 4.58 -12.91 4.12
CA ASP A 74 5.36 -11.70 3.88
C ASP A 74 4.52 -10.64 3.15
N ASN A 75 4.28 -9.53 3.83
CA ASN A 75 3.51 -8.40 3.29
C ASN A 75 4.14 -7.80 2.04
N GLN A 76 5.46 -7.90 1.89
CA GLN A 76 6.15 -7.42 0.68
C GLN A 76 5.73 -8.25 -0.53
N THR A 77 5.62 -9.58 -0.37
CA THR A 77 5.11 -10.47 -1.41
C THR A 77 3.66 -10.14 -1.78
N LEU A 78 2.77 -9.91 -0.81
CA LEU A 78 1.38 -9.52 -1.09
C LEU A 78 1.29 -8.16 -1.82
N LEU A 79 2.17 -7.22 -1.46
CA LEU A 79 2.23 -5.91 -2.11
C LEU A 79 2.73 -6.03 -3.56
N ALA A 80 3.72 -6.90 -3.80
CA ALA A 80 4.21 -7.19 -5.14
C ALA A 80 3.10 -7.79 -6.03
N ASP A 81 2.37 -8.80 -5.52
CA ASP A 81 1.24 -9.42 -6.21
C ASP A 81 0.16 -8.37 -6.59
N LEU A 82 -0.24 -7.50 -5.65
CA LEU A 82 -1.23 -6.45 -5.93
C LEU A 82 -0.72 -5.43 -6.96
N THR A 83 0.56 -5.09 -6.91
CA THR A 83 1.18 -4.14 -7.85
C THR A 83 1.26 -4.74 -9.26
N GLU A 84 1.58 -6.02 -9.38
CA GLU A 84 1.59 -6.73 -10.66
C GLU A 84 0.18 -6.80 -11.28
N LEU A 85 -0.84 -7.14 -10.48
CA LEU A 85 -2.24 -7.14 -10.93
C LEU A 85 -2.70 -5.76 -11.40
N ALA A 86 -2.30 -4.69 -10.69
CA ALA A 86 -2.60 -3.32 -11.08
C ALA A 86 -1.92 -2.95 -12.40
N ALA A 87 -0.63 -3.28 -12.57
CA ALA A 87 0.09 -3.02 -13.80
C ALA A 87 -0.51 -3.78 -15.00
N GLU A 88 -0.89 -5.05 -14.81
CA GLU A 88 -1.54 -5.84 -15.87
C GLU A 88 -2.88 -5.22 -16.26
N LEU A 89 -3.71 -4.85 -15.29
CA LEU A 89 -5.02 -4.24 -15.55
C LEU A 89 -4.90 -2.91 -16.31
N GLU A 90 -3.95 -2.05 -15.91
CA GLU A 90 -3.70 -0.77 -16.56
C GLU A 90 -3.19 -0.94 -17.99
N ALA A 91 -2.32 -1.93 -18.23
CA ALA A 91 -1.86 -2.25 -19.59
C ALA A 91 -3.02 -2.74 -20.49
N ASP A 92 -3.88 -3.60 -19.96
CA ASP A 92 -5.07 -4.09 -20.67
C ASP A 92 -6.07 -2.94 -20.96
N ALA A 93 -6.29 -2.05 -20.00
CA ALA A 93 -7.15 -0.87 -20.17
C ALA A 93 -6.57 0.11 -21.21
N ALA A 94 -5.29 0.44 -21.10
CA ALA A 94 -4.62 1.35 -22.03
C ALA A 94 -4.62 0.82 -23.47
N SER A 95 -4.39 -0.48 -23.66
CA SER A 95 -4.37 -1.11 -24.99
C SER A 95 -5.74 -1.15 -25.68
N SER A 96 -6.84 -1.09 -24.91
CA SER A 96 -8.20 -1.23 -25.42
C SER A 96 -9.00 0.07 -25.48
N LEU A 97 -8.56 1.11 -24.76
CA LEU A 97 -9.24 2.40 -24.66
C LEU A 97 -9.62 2.99 -26.03
N TYR A 98 -8.65 3.04 -26.96
CA TYR A 98 -8.90 3.57 -28.29
C TYR A 98 -9.95 2.76 -29.05
N ARG A 99 -9.87 1.42 -28.99
CA ARG A 99 -10.77 0.54 -29.73
C ARG A 99 -12.20 0.62 -29.20
N PHE A 100 -12.40 0.61 -27.89
CA PHE A 100 -13.75 0.75 -27.32
C PHE A 100 -14.33 2.14 -27.55
N GLY A 101 -13.50 3.19 -27.44
CA GLY A 101 -13.87 4.55 -27.82
C GLY A 101 -14.33 4.65 -29.28
N ALA A 102 -13.57 4.08 -30.20
CA ALA A 102 -13.92 4.02 -31.62
C ALA A 102 -15.22 3.24 -31.85
N SER A 103 -15.39 2.06 -31.23
CA SER A 103 -16.62 1.28 -31.33
C SER A 103 -17.86 2.06 -30.89
N ARG A 104 -17.77 2.81 -29.78
CA ARG A 104 -18.88 3.67 -29.33
C ARG A 104 -19.15 4.82 -30.29
N ALA A 105 -18.11 5.47 -30.82
CA ALA A 105 -18.25 6.57 -31.76
C ALA A 105 -18.94 6.09 -33.06
N TYR A 106 -18.52 4.95 -33.60
CA TYR A 106 -19.11 4.36 -34.80
C TYR A 106 -20.56 3.92 -34.58
N ASP A 107 -20.89 3.31 -33.43
CA ASP A 107 -22.28 3.02 -33.06
C ASP A 107 -23.14 4.30 -32.95
N GLY A 108 -22.55 5.41 -32.46
CA GLY A 108 -23.17 6.73 -32.48
C GLY A 108 -23.51 7.21 -33.88
N ILE A 109 -22.56 7.11 -34.83
CA ILE A 109 -22.78 7.48 -36.24
C ILE A 109 -23.89 6.62 -36.83
N VAL A 110 -23.86 5.30 -36.63
CA VAL A 110 -24.89 4.39 -37.13
C VAL A 110 -26.28 4.81 -36.63
N ARG A 111 -26.41 5.13 -35.34
CA ARG A 111 -27.67 5.60 -34.76
C ARG A 111 -28.15 6.90 -35.40
N GLU A 112 -27.29 7.91 -35.53
CA GLU A 112 -27.61 9.19 -36.17
C GLU A 112 -28.07 8.99 -37.62
N ARG A 113 -27.38 8.12 -38.37
CA ARG A 113 -27.74 7.82 -39.76
C ARG A 113 -29.08 7.10 -39.84
N LEU A 114 -29.36 6.14 -38.95
CA LEU A 114 -30.64 5.43 -38.90
C LEU A 114 -31.79 6.37 -38.53
N GLU A 115 -31.61 7.25 -37.55
CA GLU A 115 -32.61 8.25 -37.17
C GLU A 115 -32.93 9.18 -38.35
N ALA A 116 -31.89 9.63 -39.07
CA ALA A 116 -32.06 10.49 -40.23
C ALA A 116 -32.73 9.81 -41.43
N LEU A 117 -32.87 8.49 -41.46
CA LEU A 117 -33.64 7.80 -42.50
C LEU A 117 -35.15 8.00 -42.34
N GLU A 118 -35.63 8.42 -41.16
CA GLU A 118 -37.05 8.62 -40.87
C GLU A 118 -37.89 7.38 -41.26
N GLU A 119 -37.42 6.20 -40.84
CA GLU A 119 -38.03 4.93 -41.24
C GLU A 119 -39.49 4.83 -40.75
N GLU A 120 -40.41 4.59 -41.69
CA GLU A 120 -41.79 4.23 -41.38
C GLU A 120 -41.93 2.70 -41.26
N ALA A 121 -42.61 2.26 -40.19
CA ALA A 121 -42.84 0.85 -39.97
C ALA A 121 -43.85 0.29 -40.99
N VAL A 122 -43.47 -0.80 -41.66
CA VAL A 122 -44.37 -1.53 -42.56
C VAL A 122 -44.96 -2.71 -41.78
N PRO A 123 -46.30 -2.86 -41.71
CA PRO A 123 -46.92 -3.97 -40.99
C PRO A 123 -46.38 -5.34 -41.43
N GLY A 124 -45.99 -6.16 -40.46
CA GLY A 124 -45.42 -7.49 -40.70
C GLY A 124 -43.92 -7.53 -40.98
N TYR A 125 -43.23 -6.37 -41.02
CA TYR A 125 -41.79 -6.28 -41.21
C TYR A 125 -41.11 -5.48 -40.11
N ASP A 126 -39.86 -5.84 -39.80
CA ASP A 126 -39.02 -5.05 -38.91
C ASP A 126 -38.45 -3.83 -39.65
N THR A 127 -38.38 -2.70 -38.94
CA THR A 127 -37.58 -1.56 -39.39
C THR A 127 -36.10 -1.93 -39.37
N TRP A 128 -35.32 -1.30 -40.25
CA TRP A 128 -33.90 -1.62 -40.34
C TRP A 128 -33.16 -1.13 -39.08
N GLY A 129 -33.54 0.04 -38.56
CA GLY A 129 -33.06 0.53 -37.28
C GLY A 129 -33.35 -0.43 -36.13
N GLY A 130 -34.59 -0.93 -36.02
CA GLY A 130 -34.96 -1.90 -34.99
C GLY A 130 -34.18 -3.22 -35.10
N PHE A 131 -34.01 -3.73 -36.32
CA PHE A 131 -33.25 -4.94 -36.60
C PHE A 131 -31.76 -4.78 -36.24
N LEU A 132 -31.12 -3.69 -36.69
CA LEU A 132 -29.71 -3.43 -36.43
C LEU A 132 -29.44 -3.18 -34.95
N GLN A 133 -30.29 -2.40 -34.29
CA GLN A 133 -30.13 -2.11 -32.87
C GLN A 133 -30.18 -3.38 -32.01
N ARG A 134 -31.10 -4.32 -32.31
CA ARG A 134 -31.14 -5.61 -31.61
C ARG A 134 -29.86 -6.44 -31.77
N ARG A 135 -29.16 -6.31 -32.90
CA ARG A 135 -27.94 -7.08 -33.21
C ARG A 135 -26.66 -6.43 -32.71
N VAL A 136 -26.57 -5.10 -32.75
CA VAL A 136 -25.35 -4.35 -32.40
C VAL A 136 -25.33 -3.97 -30.92
N ALA A 137 -26.49 -3.66 -30.33
CA ALA A 137 -26.56 -3.20 -28.94
C ALA A 137 -25.95 -4.19 -27.93
N PRO A 138 -26.13 -5.53 -28.03
CA PRO A 138 -25.47 -6.47 -27.12
C PRO A 138 -23.95 -6.33 -27.14
N ALA A 139 -23.34 -6.21 -28.32
CA ALA A 139 -21.90 -6.05 -28.46
C ALA A 139 -21.40 -4.76 -27.81
N MET A 140 -22.11 -3.65 -28.01
CA MET A 140 -21.75 -2.36 -27.42
C MET A 140 -21.90 -2.37 -25.90
N ARG A 141 -22.92 -3.06 -25.36
CA ARG A 141 -23.07 -3.27 -23.92
C ARG A 141 -21.92 -4.11 -23.35
N THR A 142 -21.46 -5.14 -24.05
CA THR A 142 -20.31 -5.94 -23.63
C THR A 142 -19.04 -5.08 -23.54
N CYS A 143 -18.73 -4.29 -24.58
CA CYS A 143 -17.57 -3.38 -24.55
C CYS A 143 -17.64 -2.42 -23.34
N ARG A 144 -18.78 -1.77 -23.14
CA ARG A 144 -18.99 -0.85 -22.01
C ARG A 144 -18.85 -1.54 -20.65
N SER A 145 -19.45 -2.71 -20.50
CA SER A 145 -19.38 -3.48 -19.26
C SER A 145 -17.95 -3.87 -18.90
N VAL A 146 -17.11 -4.18 -19.89
CA VAL A 146 -15.69 -4.48 -19.68
C VAL A 146 -14.92 -3.26 -19.23
N GLU A 147 -15.12 -2.10 -19.88
CA GLU A 147 -14.50 -0.84 -19.46
C GLU A 147 -14.87 -0.45 -18.03
N GLU A 148 -16.16 -0.48 -17.70
CA GLU A 148 -16.65 -0.19 -16.35
C GLU A 148 -16.07 -1.18 -15.33
N ARG A 149 -15.95 -2.46 -15.70
CA ARG A 149 -15.35 -3.48 -14.84
C ARG A 149 -13.86 -3.24 -14.62
N GLN A 150 -13.11 -2.86 -15.65
CA GLN A 150 -11.69 -2.50 -15.53
C GLN A 150 -11.52 -1.27 -14.61
N ALA A 151 -12.29 -0.21 -14.80
CA ALA A 151 -12.24 0.98 -13.94
C ALA A 151 -12.55 0.67 -12.46
N ASN A 152 -13.57 -0.16 -12.22
CA ASN A 152 -13.92 -0.61 -10.88
C ASN A 152 -12.80 -1.46 -10.25
N LEU A 153 -12.18 -2.37 -11.01
CA LEU A 153 -11.06 -3.18 -10.53
C LEU A 153 -9.82 -2.33 -10.21
N SER A 154 -9.50 -1.33 -11.05
CA SER A 154 -8.38 -0.42 -10.81
C SER A 154 -8.57 0.34 -9.49
N THR A 155 -9.79 0.81 -9.22
CA THR A 155 -10.14 1.44 -7.95
C THR A 155 -9.99 0.47 -6.76
N LYS A 156 -10.47 -0.78 -6.90
CA LYS A 156 -10.36 -1.78 -5.83
C LYS A 156 -8.90 -2.17 -5.55
N LEU A 157 -8.09 -2.38 -6.59
CA LEU A 157 -6.65 -2.67 -6.47
C LEU A 157 -5.91 -1.53 -5.78
N THR A 158 -6.15 -0.29 -6.21
CA THR A 158 -5.54 0.91 -5.58
C THR A 158 -5.87 1.00 -4.08
N ARG A 159 -7.12 0.69 -3.71
CA ARG A 159 -7.54 0.66 -2.30
C ARG A 159 -6.85 -0.46 -1.53
N ALA A 160 -6.82 -1.68 -2.08
CA ALA A 160 -6.16 -2.82 -1.44
C ALA A 160 -4.65 -2.56 -1.22
N THR A 161 -3.97 -2.03 -2.24
CA THR A 161 -2.56 -1.65 -2.16
C THR A 161 -2.30 -0.58 -1.11
N THR A 162 -3.13 0.46 -1.06
CA THR A 162 -3.02 1.51 -0.04
C THR A 162 -3.22 0.95 1.37
N LEU A 163 -4.24 0.13 1.58
CA LEU A 163 -4.52 -0.49 2.87
C LEU A 163 -3.37 -1.38 3.34
N LEU A 164 -2.81 -2.20 2.44
CA LEU A 164 -1.67 -3.06 2.76
C LEU A 164 -0.43 -2.24 3.13
N ARG A 165 -0.14 -1.16 2.39
CA ARG A 165 0.97 -0.26 2.67
C ARG A 165 0.81 0.37 4.06
N THR A 166 -0.35 0.94 4.36
CA THR A 166 -0.63 1.51 5.69
C THR A 166 -0.47 0.48 6.80
N TRP A 167 -0.93 -0.75 6.58
CA TRP A 167 -0.79 -1.81 7.59
C TRP A 167 0.68 -2.21 7.82
N VAL A 168 1.49 -2.30 6.76
CA VAL A 168 2.94 -2.53 6.85
C VAL A 168 3.62 -1.41 7.63
N ASP A 169 3.31 -0.15 7.32
CA ASP A 169 3.91 1.01 7.98
C ASP A 169 3.62 0.98 9.49
N VAL A 170 2.38 0.68 9.89
CA VAL A 170 1.98 0.53 11.30
C VAL A 170 2.71 -0.62 11.99
N GLU A 171 2.88 -1.76 11.33
CA GLU A 171 3.59 -2.91 11.91
C GLU A 171 5.09 -2.60 12.11
N VAL A 172 5.72 -1.90 11.17
CA VAL A 172 7.11 -1.44 11.31
C VAL A 172 7.25 -0.43 12.45
N GLU A 173 6.32 0.52 12.59
CA GLU A 173 6.32 1.46 13.71
C GLU A 173 6.16 0.76 15.06
N LYS A 174 5.28 -0.23 15.15
CA LYS A 174 5.08 -1.05 16.35
C LYS A 174 6.35 -1.83 16.71
N GLN A 175 7.00 -2.47 15.74
CA GLN A 175 8.27 -3.17 15.95
C GLN A 175 9.37 -2.22 16.45
N ASN A 176 9.48 -1.02 15.86
CA ASN A 176 10.43 0.00 16.32
C ASN A 176 10.15 0.44 17.77
N ARG A 177 8.87 0.65 18.12
CA ARG A 177 8.48 0.99 19.49
C ARG A 177 8.85 -0.12 20.48
N ASP A 178 8.58 -1.38 20.14
CA ASP A 178 8.87 -2.52 21.00
C ASP A 178 10.38 -2.73 21.17
N LEU A 179 11.17 -2.53 20.10
CA LEU A 179 12.63 -2.53 20.17
C LEU A 179 13.15 -1.45 21.11
N LEU A 180 12.70 -0.20 20.98
CA LEU A 180 13.08 0.91 21.86
C LEU A 180 12.68 0.64 23.32
N ALA A 181 11.50 0.06 23.55
CA ALA A 181 11.07 -0.34 24.88
C ALA A 181 11.98 -1.40 25.49
N SER A 182 12.39 -2.40 24.69
CA SER A 182 13.33 -3.44 25.13
C SER A 182 14.72 -2.88 25.45
N MET A 183 15.20 -1.92 24.63
CA MET A 183 16.48 -1.23 24.86
C MET A 183 16.44 -0.42 26.15
N ASN A 184 15.38 0.35 26.38
CA ASN A 184 15.19 1.10 27.61
C ASN A 184 15.18 0.20 28.84
N ASN A 185 14.53 -0.97 28.76
CA ASN A 185 14.52 -1.92 29.86
C ASN A 185 15.93 -2.49 30.14
N ARG A 186 16.67 -2.84 29.08
CA ARG A 186 18.07 -3.30 29.19
C ARG A 186 18.97 -2.22 29.79
N ALA A 187 18.86 -0.97 29.34
CA ALA A 187 19.62 0.15 29.89
C ALA A 187 19.30 0.37 31.38
N ARG A 188 18.03 0.29 31.78
CA ARG A 188 17.63 0.37 33.20
C ARG A 188 18.23 -0.76 34.04
N LEU A 189 18.26 -1.98 33.50
CA LEU A 189 18.87 -3.13 34.19
C LEU A 189 20.39 -2.93 34.32
N GLN A 190 21.07 -2.47 33.26
CA GLN A 190 22.49 -2.14 33.29
C GLN A 190 22.80 -1.07 34.33
N LEU A 191 21.98 -0.01 34.41
CA LEU A 191 22.12 1.01 35.45
C LEU A 191 21.98 0.40 36.85
N ARG A 192 20.98 -0.45 37.11
CA ARG A 192 20.82 -1.10 38.42
C ARG A 192 22.04 -1.96 38.78
N LEU A 193 22.55 -2.75 37.83
CA LEU A 193 23.75 -3.57 38.06
C LEU A 193 24.98 -2.70 38.35
N GLN A 194 25.18 -1.63 37.59
CA GLN A 194 26.27 -0.68 37.85
C GLN A 194 26.15 -0.05 39.25
N GLN A 195 24.93 0.34 39.64
CA GLN A 195 24.68 0.87 40.99
C GLN A 195 24.98 -0.16 42.10
N THR A 196 24.72 -1.45 41.87
CA THR A 196 25.08 -2.50 42.83
C THR A 196 26.60 -2.69 42.95
N VAL A 197 27.35 -2.60 41.85
CA VAL A 197 28.82 -2.70 41.85
C VAL A 197 29.46 -1.48 42.51
N GLU A 198 28.90 -0.28 42.28
CA GLU A 198 29.33 0.93 42.98
C GLU A 198 29.13 0.85 44.49
N GLY A 199 28.06 0.21 44.97
CA GLY A 199 27.86 -0.01 46.40
C GLY A 199 28.95 -0.90 47.02
N LEU A 200 29.38 -1.93 46.28
CA LEU A 200 30.48 -2.82 46.69
C LEU A 200 31.84 -2.13 46.66
N SER A 201 32.07 -1.20 45.71
CA SER A 201 33.35 -0.47 45.61
C SER A 201 33.60 0.43 46.82
N VAL A 202 32.55 0.99 47.44
CA VAL A 202 32.66 1.72 48.71
C VAL A 202 33.32 0.85 49.78
N ALA A 203 32.86 -0.40 49.95
CA ALA A 203 33.42 -1.31 50.94
C ALA A 203 34.89 -1.65 50.64
N ALA A 204 35.21 -1.94 49.37
CA ALA A 204 36.57 -2.26 48.95
C ALA A 204 37.53 -1.08 49.17
N VAL A 205 37.15 0.13 48.73
CA VAL A 205 37.96 1.35 48.89
C VAL A 205 38.13 1.70 50.36
N SER A 206 37.06 1.63 51.17
CA SER A 206 37.15 1.89 52.61
C SER A 206 38.14 0.95 53.31
N TYR A 207 38.17 -0.34 52.95
CA TYR A 207 39.15 -1.28 53.50
C TYR A 207 40.60 -0.86 53.19
N TYR A 208 40.88 -0.51 51.93
CA TYR A 208 42.22 -0.05 51.53
C TYR A 208 42.63 1.25 52.24
N VAL A 209 41.72 2.22 52.38
CA VAL A 209 41.99 3.49 53.07
C VAL A 209 42.31 3.24 54.55
N VAL A 210 41.53 2.40 55.24
CA VAL A 210 41.81 2.03 56.64
C VAL A 210 43.16 1.34 56.75
N GLY A 211 43.47 0.41 55.85
CA GLY A 211 44.78 -0.26 55.80
C GLY A 211 45.94 0.73 55.65
N LEU A 212 45.80 1.71 54.75
CA LEU A 212 46.82 2.75 54.53
C LEU A 212 47.03 3.62 55.78
N ILE A 213 45.94 4.04 56.44
CA ILE A 213 46.01 4.80 57.70
C ILE A 213 46.68 3.96 58.79
N GLY A 214 46.36 2.66 58.88
CA GLY A 214 47.00 1.75 59.84
C GLY A 214 48.51 1.61 59.62
N TYR A 215 48.97 1.52 58.36
CA TYR A 215 50.40 1.51 58.04
C TYR A 215 51.08 2.84 58.40
N LEU A 216 50.44 3.97 58.09
CA LEU A 216 50.96 5.30 58.48
C LEU A 216 51.04 5.47 60.00
N ALA A 217 50.04 5.02 60.75
CA ALA A 217 50.03 5.07 62.21
C ALA A 217 51.14 4.21 62.83
N LYS A 218 51.38 3.01 62.30
CA LYS A 218 52.52 2.16 62.69
C LYS A 218 53.85 2.84 62.36
N GLY A 219 54.00 3.44 61.19
CA GLY A 219 55.21 4.20 60.83
C GLY A 219 55.47 5.43 61.71
N ALA A 220 54.42 6.16 62.08
CA ALA A 220 54.51 7.32 62.97
C ALA A 220 54.84 6.95 64.42
N SER A 221 54.44 5.76 64.88
CA SER A 221 54.80 5.27 66.22
C SER A 221 56.31 5.06 66.43
N ILE A 222 57.08 4.98 65.34
CA ILE A 222 58.55 4.95 65.34
C ILE A 222 59.14 6.32 65.77
N PHE A 223 58.39 7.41 65.61
CA PHE A 223 58.80 8.78 65.94
C PHE A 223 58.33 9.27 67.33
N GLY A 224 57.94 8.36 68.24
CA GLY A 224 57.86 8.65 69.68
C GLY A 224 56.62 9.40 70.18
N HIS A 225 55.49 9.38 69.47
CA HIS A 225 54.23 9.96 69.97
C HIS A 225 53.35 8.92 70.68
N ALA A 226 52.70 9.34 71.78
CA ALA A 226 52.08 8.53 72.83
C ALA A 226 50.69 7.92 72.50
N VAL A 227 50.39 7.64 71.23
CA VAL A 227 49.07 7.10 70.84
C VAL A 227 49.23 5.67 70.34
N ALA A 228 48.57 4.72 71.00
CA ALA A 228 48.56 3.33 70.59
C ALA A 228 48.02 3.22 69.14
N PRO A 229 48.79 2.65 68.19
CA PRO A 229 48.39 2.54 66.78
C PRO A 229 47.04 1.84 66.58
N GLU A 230 46.68 0.95 67.50
CA GLU A 230 45.41 0.22 67.53
C GLU A 230 44.20 1.15 67.72
N VAL A 231 44.32 2.16 68.59
CA VAL A 231 43.24 3.14 68.84
C VAL A 231 43.04 4.05 67.64
N VAL A 232 44.13 4.48 67.00
CA VAL A 232 44.09 5.31 65.78
C VAL A 232 43.46 4.54 64.62
N THR A 233 43.79 3.25 64.49
CA THR A 233 43.23 2.40 63.44
C THR A 233 41.75 2.10 63.70
N ALA A 234 41.34 1.85 64.95
CA ALA A 234 39.94 1.63 65.29
C ALA A 234 39.07 2.89 65.07
N ALA A 235 39.59 4.07 65.43
CA ALA A 235 38.90 5.34 65.23
C ALA A 235 38.81 5.75 63.74
N SER A 236 39.76 5.32 62.90
CA SER A 236 39.77 5.66 61.48
C SER A 236 38.76 4.87 60.65
N VAL A 237 38.35 3.67 61.10
CA VAL A 237 37.35 2.82 60.43
C VAL A 237 36.02 3.56 60.16
N PRO A 238 35.30 4.08 61.18
CA PRO A 238 34.04 4.77 60.94
C PRO A 238 34.24 6.05 60.11
N LEU A 239 35.35 6.77 60.32
CA LEU A 239 35.64 8.01 59.60
C LEU A 239 35.90 7.75 58.11
N ALA A 240 36.67 6.71 57.77
CA ALA A 240 36.97 6.34 56.39
C ALA A 240 35.73 5.86 55.64
N ILE A 241 34.87 5.06 56.30
CA ILE A 241 33.59 4.62 55.71
C ILE A 241 32.70 5.83 55.42
N LEU A 242 32.56 6.74 56.38
CA LEU A 242 31.69 7.92 56.25
C LEU A 242 32.21 8.88 55.16
N LEU A 243 33.53 9.09 55.08
CA LEU A 243 34.15 9.93 54.04
C LEU A 243 34.01 9.34 52.64
N VAL A 244 34.30 8.05 52.45
CA VAL A 244 34.17 7.37 51.15
C VAL A 244 32.71 7.35 50.72
N TRP A 245 31.79 7.02 51.63
CA TRP A 245 30.36 7.04 51.36
C TRP A 245 29.86 8.45 50.98
N TRP A 246 30.29 9.48 51.71
CA TRP A 246 29.93 10.86 51.42
C TRP A 246 30.50 11.33 50.07
N GLY A 247 31.74 10.95 49.75
CA GLY A 247 32.39 11.23 48.47
C GLY A 247 31.62 10.62 47.29
N VAL A 248 31.32 9.32 47.34
CA VAL A 248 30.53 8.63 46.30
C VAL A 248 29.13 9.21 46.18
N ARG A 249 28.47 9.52 47.31
CA ARG A 249 27.14 10.15 47.32
C ARG A 249 27.17 11.56 46.70
N ARG A 250 28.24 12.33 46.90
CA ARG A 250 28.42 13.66 46.33
C ARG A 250 28.64 13.60 44.81
N VAL A 251 29.52 12.70 44.34
CA VAL A 251 29.76 12.49 42.91
C VAL A 251 28.48 12.05 42.20
N ARG A 252 27.66 11.20 42.83
CA ARG A 252 26.34 10.81 42.31
C ARG A 252 25.39 11.99 42.15
N ARG A 253 25.32 12.90 43.13
CA ARG A 253 24.43 14.07 43.02
C ARG A 253 24.87 15.03 41.91
N LEU A 254 26.15 15.05 41.57
CA LEU A 254 26.69 15.87 40.48
C LEU A 254 26.41 15.28 39.09
N HIS A 255 26.34 13.96 38.95
CA HIS A 255 26.07 13.28 37.67
C HIS A 255 24.58 12.90 37.46
N SER A 256 23.73 13.15 38.46
CA SER A 256 22.28 13.02 38.31
C SER A 256 21.75 14.32 37.69
N GLU A 257 21.82 14.47 36.38
CA GLU A 257 21.13 15.57 35.69
C GLU A 257 19.60 15.48 35.90
N PRO A 258 18.90 16.63 35.95
CA PRO A 258 17.47 16.66 36.21
C PRO A 258 16.71 16.09 35.01
N ALA A 259 15.89 15.07 35.23
CA ALA A 259 14.89 14.65 34.27
C ALA A 259 13.94 15.83 34.00
N LYS A 260 14.13 16.51 32.87
CA LYS A 260 13.10 17.40 32.30
C LYS A 260 11.86 16.54 32.03
N PRO A 261 10.66 16.91 32.51
CA PRO A 261 9.44 16.23 32.09
C PRO A 261 9.24 16.47 30.59
N ALA A 262 8.94 15.40 29.86
CA ALA A 262 8.50 15.48 28.47
C ALA A 262 7.20 16.28 28.44
N GLY A 263 7.17 17.33 27.61
CA GLY A 263 6.05 18.23 27.46
C GLY A 263 4.80 17.55 26.89
N GLU A 264 3.67 18.19 27.19
CA GLU A 264 2.47 18.25 26.36
C GLU A 264 2.79 18.66 24.92
#